data_AF-A0A3C1C2Q3-F1
#
_entry.id   AF-A0A3C1C2Q3-F1
#
_cell.length_a   1.000
_cell.length_b   1.000
_cell.length_c   1.000
_cell.angle_alpha   90.00
_cell.angle_beta   90.00
_cell.angle_gamma   90.00
#
_symmetry.space_group_name_H-M   'P 1'
#
loop_
_entity.id
_entity.type
_entity.pdbx_description
1 polymer ?
#
loop_
_entity_poly.entity_id
_entity_poly.type
_entity_poly.pdbx_seq_one_letter_code
_entity_poly.pdbx_strand_id
1 'polypeptide(L)'
;RLVETRNSIHGPLAVTAVGRQISFYANGLLLGAEDEQMAAEQLAHFPMLWHPNPRQVLLVGGGFNGALGEILQHQPDRVDYVEMDPQLVDLAREHAGPARRRALDDPRVNTVIADARFFLKPRPDVPVAIYDVVILNLPHPGTVLINRCYSLEFFRDVRRRMAPGGVLAVRLAFSPDYLSCELNDLGASIHRTLRAVFDSVAILPEYEIFYLATAGPLAPPPAPADLIARYVQRGLRTDFVIPSAIEYRLTTDRIGQVRAAFEANERAQLNRDARPMACHYTFVHWLSAFHSRAAAWARIAGDVRWPAPVAAALAMAAMGFSIRGRRPRRLGAWAMGIGSFTLMACELVLLLAFQVFCGYLYYKIALILAALMLGMALGTALGTRIPGGVRPWMLAGIHALLAIYAAGLAGALRLWDSTAMGCSPGIEWAFLLLAGVVGGLVGLEFPVANRIYLGGDPEGTRRVGVIYSVDLVGSCVAALAIGLWALPVLGLIATVLLLAALNAATALIAISPGFFRHPAQGRS
;
A
#
# COMPACT_ATOMS: atom_id res chain seq x y z
N ARG A 1 30.15 -0.20 -12.83
CA ARG A 1 30.02 -1.54 -13.48
C ARG A 1 28.94 -2.34 -12.75
N LEU A 2 28.15 -3.11 -13.48
CA LEU A 2 27.28 -4.13 -12.88
C LEU A 2 28.18 -5.25 -12.35
N VAL A 3 28.02 -5.62 -11.07
CA VAL A 3 28.80 -6.68 -10.42
C VAL A 3 28.04 -7.98 -10.50
N GLU A 4 26.79 -7.99 -10.05
CA GLU A 4 25.94 -9.18 -10.02
C GLU A 4 24.46 -8.78 -10.07
N THR A 5 23.63 -9.68 -10.62
CA THR A 5 22.17 -9.61 -10.54
C THR A 5 21.61 -10.93 -10.03
N ARG A 6 20.56 -10.86 -9.21
CA ARG A 6 19.82 -12.03 -8.71
C ARG A 6 18.32 -11.77 -8.81
N ASN A 7 17.54 -12.80 -9.08
CA ASN A 7 16.08 -12.72 -9.05
C ASN A 7 15.58 -13.45 -7.81
N SER A 8 14.93 -12.73 -6.89
CA SER A 8 14.25 -13.32 -5.74
C SER A 8 12.75 -13.43 -5.98
N ILE A 9 12.02 -14.03 -5.02
CA ILE A 9 10.55 -14.01 -5.00
C ILE A 9 9.96 -12.60 -4.78
N HIS A 10 10.79 -11.66 -4.30
CA HIS A 10 10.41 -10.29 -3.99
C HIS A 10 10.74 -9.30 -5.12
N GLY A 11 11.68 -9.65 -6.01
CA GLY A 11 11.99 -8.90 -7.23
C GLY A 11 13.44 -9.07 -7.69
N PRO A 12 13.82 -8.47 -8.83
CA PRO A 12 15.21 -8.37 -9.25
C PRO A 12 16.06 -7.52 -8.31
N LEU A 13 17.22 -8.04 -7.93
CA LEU A 13 18.29 -7.40 -7.18
C LEU A 13 19.49 -7.16 -8.09
N ALA A 14 20.21 -6.06 -7.86
CA ALA A 14 21.46 -5.77 -8.55
C ALA A 14 22.48 -5.15 -7.60
N VAL A 15 23.74 -5.54 -7.78
CA VAL A 15 24.90 -4.92 -7.14
C VAL A 15 25.71 -4.20 -8.19
N THR A 16 26.02 -2.93 -7.96
CA THR A 16 26.92 -2.17 -8.84
C THR A 16 28.13 -1.69 -8.05
N ALA A 17 29.24 -1.48 -8.76
CA ALA A 17 30.46 -0.94 -8.18
C ALA A 17 31.00 0.22 -9.02
N VAL A 18 31.39 1.30 -8.35
CA VAL A 18 32.11 2.45 -8.93
C VAL A 18 33.32 2.74 -8.05
N GLY A 19 34.52 2.43 -8.54
CA GLY A 19 35.74 2.49 -7.72
C GLY A 19 35.64 1.57 -6.50
N ARG A 20 35.68 2.15 -5.30
CA ARG A 20 35.53 1.44 -4.01
C ARG A 20 34.09 1.41 -3.49
N GLN A 21 33.17 2.13 -4.12
CA GLN A 21 31.79 2.21 -3.67
C GLN A 21 30.99 1.04 -4.24
N ILE A 22 30.29 0.32 -3.37
CA ILE A 22 29.36 -0.75 -3.71
C ILE A 22 27.94 -0.29 -3.40
N SER A 23 27.03 -0.48 -4.34
CA SER A 23 25.65 -0.03 -4.26
C SER A 23 24.69 -1.19 -4.53
N PHE A 24 23.66 -1.30 -3.69
CA PHE A 24 22.66 -2.35 -3.75
C PHE A 24 21.33 -1.78 -4.26
N TYR A 25 20.72 -2.48 -5.19
CA TYR A 25 19.46 -2.08 -5.82
C TYR A 25 18.44 -3.21 -5.73
N ALA A 26 17.18 -2.84 -5.54
CA ALA A 26 16.03 -3.75 -5.71
C ALA A 26 14.98 -3.08 -6.60
N ASN A 27 14.49 -3.82 -7.60
CA ASN A 27 13.52 -3.30 -8.59
C ASN A 27 13.99 -2.00 -9.27
N GLY A 28 15.31 -1.84 -9.46
CA GLY A 28 15.92 -0.65 -10.03
C GLY A 28 16.03 0.55 -9.07
N LEU A 29 15.56 0.44 -7.83
CA LEU A 29 15.70 1.47 -6.80
C LEU A 29 16.97 1.22 -5.98
N LEU A 30 17.74 2.28 -5.73
CA LEU A 30 18.89 2.23 -4.82
C LEU A 30 18.38 2.01 -3.39
N LEU A 31 18.83 0.94 -2.76
CA LEU A 31 18.51 0.64 -1.36
C LEU A 31 19.55 1.22 -0.39
N GLY A 32 20.81 1.29 -0.83
CA GLY A 32 21.90 1.86 -0.06
C GLY A 32 23.24 1.59 -0.70
N ALA A 33 24.24 2.35 -0.28
CA ALA A 33 25.60 2.27 -0.78
C ALA A 33 26.62 2.11 0.35
N GLU A 34 27.86 1.79 0.00
CA GLU A 34 28.96 1.57 0.95
C GLU A 34 29.39 2.85 1.70
N ASP A 35 29.23 4.02 1.08
CA ASP A 35 29.68 5.30 1.60
C ASP A 35 28.50 6.14 2.13
N GLU A 36 27.77 5.58 3.10
CA GLU A 36 26.58 6.21 3.72
C GLU A 36 26.77 6.39 5.23
N GLN A 37 28.00 6.66 5.68
CA GLN A 37 28.35 6.72 7.11
C GLN A 37 27.48 7.73 7.89
N MET A 38 27.25 8.92 7.33
CA MET A 38 26.38 9.93 7.94
C MET A 38 24.96 9.39 8.17
N ALA A 39 24.38 8.70 7.18
CA ALA A 39 23.03 8.15 7.29
C ALA A 39 22.97 7.00 8.31
N ALA A 40 24.00 6.14 8.33
CA ALA A 40 24.10 5.03 9.29
C ALA A 40 24.22 5.55 10.74
N GLU A 41 25.11 6.52 10.98
CA GLU A 41 25.31 7.11 12.30
C GLU A 41 24.04 7.80 12.81
N GLN A 42 23.39 8.61 11.97
CA GLN A 42 22.15 9.29 12.37
C GLN A 42 21.03 8.29 12.65
N LEU A 43 20.87 7.27 11.81
CA LEU A 43 19.83 6.26 11.96
C LEU A 43 20.01 5.41 13.23
N ALA A 44 21.26 5.13 13.60
CA ALA A 44 21.59 4.26 14.74
C ALA A 44 21.72 5.04 16.05
N HIS A 45 22.54 6.10 16.10
CA HIS A 45 22.93 6.72 17.37
C HIS A 45 21.81 7.53 18.00
N PHE A 46 20.99 8.27 17.23
CA PHE A 46 19.89 9.02 17.81
C PHE A 46 18.90 8.14 18.60
N PRO A 47 18.32 7.06 18.05
CA PRO A 47 17.42 6.21 18.83
C PRO A 47 18.13 5.46 19.96
N MET A 48 19.36 5.00 19.72
CA MET A 48 20.12 4.26 20.73
C MET A 48 20.53 5.16 21.92
N LEU A 49 20.90 6.42 21.69
CA LEU A 49 21.18 7.40 22.74
C LEU A 49 19.90 7.92 23.40
N TRP A 50 18.76 7.91 22.70
CA TRP A 50 17.46 8.29 23.26
C TRP A 50 17.01 7.36 24.38
N HIS A 51 17.30 6.06 24.23
CA HIS A 51 17.07 5.08 25.29
C HIS A 51 18.25 5.06 26.29
N PRO A 52 18.01 5.02 27.61
CA PRO A 52 19.09 5.06 28.62
C PRO A 52 20.01 3.82 28.53
N ASN A 53 19.47 2.65 28.22
CA ASN A 53 20.22 1.39 28.19
C ASN A 53 19.63 0.41 27.15
N PRO A 54 19.95 0.55 25.85
CA PRO A 54 19.35 -0.24 24.78
C PRO A 54 19.98 -1.65 24.68
N ARG A 55 19.35 -2.66 25.28
CA ARG A 55 19.85 -4.04 25.33
C ARG A 55 19.28 -4.92 24.22
N GLN A 56 17.97 -4.82 23.99
CA GLN A 56 17.25 -5.58 22.97
C GLN A 56 16.86 -4.65 21.83
N VAL A 57 17.48 -4.81 20.66
CA VAL A 57 17.27 -3.93 19.50
C VAL A 57 16.65 -4.69 18.35
N LEU A 58 15.65 -4.10 17.71
CA LEU A 58 15.08 -4.57 16.45
C LEU A 58 15.43 -3.60 15.33
N LEU A 59 16.16 -4.07 14.32
CA LEU A 59 16.40 -3.34 13.08
C LEU A 59 15.55 -3.95 11.97
N VAL A 60 14.66 -3.17 11.38
CA VAL A 60 13.83 -3.58 10.24
C VAL A 60 14.39 -3.00 8.96
N GLY A 61 14.91 -3.88 8.10
CA GLY A 61 15.50 -3.53 6.81
C GLY A 61 16.89 -2.90 6.92
N GLY A 62 17.60 -2.89 5.79
CA GLY A 62 18.81 -2.09 5.59
C GLY A 62 19.98 -2.39 6.51
N GLY A 63 20.09 -3.61 7.07
CA GLY A 63 21.25 -3.99 7.89
C GLY A 63 22.59 -3.92 7.15
N PHE A 64 22.56 -4.05 5.83
CA PHE A 64 23.74 -3.97 4.95
C PHE A 64 24.25 -2.52 4.72
N ASN A 65 23.50 -1.48 5.12
CA ASN A 65 23.83 -0.09 4.81
C ASN A 65 24.73 0.59 5.88
N GLY A 66 25.27 -0.18 6.82
CA GLY A 66 26.18 0.31 7.88
C GLY A 66 25.52 0.46 9.25
N ALA A 67 24.19 0.60 9.32
CA ALA A 67 23.48 0.82 10.58
C ALA A 67 23.76 -0.26 11.65
N LEU A 68 23.95 -1.52 11.27
CA LEU A 68 24.31 -2.59 12.21
C LEU A 68 25.64 -2.31 12.94
N GLY A 69 26.65 -1.84 12.21
CA GLY A 69 27.95 -1.52 12.80
C GLY A 69 27.83 -0.43 13.87
N GLU A 70 27.05 0.60 13.58
CA GLU A 70 26.81 1.72 14.50
C GLU A 70 25.96 1.30 15.73
N ILE A 71 24.94 0.47 15.54
CA ILE A 71 24.14 -0.10 16.64
C ILE A 71 25.03 -0.91 17.59
N LEU A 72 25.94 -1.73 17.05
CA LEU A 72 26.81 -2.61 17.84
C LEU A 72 27.82 -1.86 18.73
N GLN A 73 28.13 -0.59 18.41
CA GLN A 73 28.97 0.27 19.26
C GLN A 73 28.33 0.59 20.61
N HIS A 74 27.00 0.54 20.70
CA HIS A 74 26.28 0.73 21.95
C HIS A 74 26.26 -0.51 22.86
N GLN A 75 26.93 -1.59 22.45
CA GLN A 75 27.01 -2.86 23.17
C GLN A 75 25.64 -3.43 23.58
N PRO A 76 24.68 -3.57 22.65
CA PRO A 76 23.44 -4.26 22.95
C PRO A 76 23.70 -5.74 23.28
N ASP A 77 22.81 -6.34 24.07
CA ASP A 77 22.84 -7.77 24.35
C ASP A 77 22.46 -8.57 23.09
N ARG A 78 21.53 -8.03 22.30
CA ARG A 78 21.03 -8.66 21.07
C ARG A 78 20.46 -7.64 20.09
N VAL A 79 20.71 -7.88 18.81
CA VAL A 79 20.12 -7.16 17.68
C VAL A 79 19.41 -8.16 16.78
N ASP A 80 18.08 -8.12 16.72
CA ASP A 80 17.33 -8.85 15.70
C ASP A 80 17.28 -7.98 14.44
N TYR A 81 17.94 -8.43 13.37
CA TYR A 81 17.89 -7.81 12.05
C TYR A 81 16.87 -8.53 11.20
N VAL A 82 15.74 -7.89 10.91
CA VAL A 82 14.68 -8.45 10.07
C VAL A 82 14.83 -7.97 8.64
N GLU A 83 15.02 -8.91 7.72
CA GLU A 83 15.10 -8.67 6.28
C GLU A 83 14.10 -9.56 5.56
N MET A 84 13.41 -9.00 4.56
CA MET A 84 12.40 -9.76 3.83
C MET A 84 13.06 -10.66 2.78
N ASP A 85 14.09 -10.16 2.10
CA ASP A 85 14.73 -10.86 0.99
C ASP A 85 16.05 -11.53 1.40
N PRO A 86 16.12 -12.87 1.49
CA PRO A 86 17.36 -13.56 1.84
C PRO A 86 18.48 -13.32 0.83
N GLN A 87 18.13 -13.13 -0.45
CA GLN A 87 19.13 -12.90 -1.50
C GLN A 87 19.85 -11.56 -1.31
N LEU A 88 19.21 -10.58 -0.66
CA LEU A 88 19.85 -9.30 -0.34
C LEU A 88 20.89 -9.45 0.77
N VAL A 89 20.61 -10.28 1.78
CA VAL A 89 21.56 -10.61 2.85
C VAL A 89 22.77 -11.36 2.27
N ASP A 90 22.54 -12.33 1.40
CA ASP A 90 23.60 -13.10 0.74
C ASP A 90 24.50 -12.18 -0.10
N LEU A 91 23.90 -11.33 -0.94
CA LEU A 91 24.64 -10.34 -1.73
C LEU A 91 25.45 -9.38 -0.84
N ALA A 92 24.91 -8.96 0.30
CA ALA A 92 25.64 -8.13 1.25
C ALA A 92 26.81 -8.88 1.88
N ARG A 93 26.66 -10.15 2.24
CA ARG A 93 27.74 -11.00 2.78
C ARG A 93 28.85 -11.25 1.77
N GLU A 94 28.50 -11.35 0.49
CA GLU A 94 29.46 -11.60 -0.59
C GLU A 94 30.21 -10.34 -1.01
N HIS A 95 29.48 -9.21 -1.17
CA HIS A 95 30.02 -8.03 -1.83
C HIS A 95 30.31 -6.86 -0.90
N ALA A 96 29.66 -6.72 0.27
CA ALA A 96 29.86 -5.53 1.10
C ALA A 96 31.28 -5.42 1.68
N GLY A 97 31.69 -4.20 2.04
CA GLY A 97 32.96 -3.93 2.69
C GLY A 97 33.21 -4.77 3.96
N PRO A 98 34.49 -5.00 4.35
CA PRO A 98 34.83 -5.84 5.50
C PRO A 98 34.18 -5.41 6.83
N ALA A 99 33.96 -4.11 7.05
CA ALA A 99 33.30 -3.61 8.26
C ALA A 99 31.83 -4.06 8.34
N ARG A 100 31.09 -3.95 7.22
CA ARG A 100 29.67 -4.31 7.14
C ARG A 100 29.45 -5.81 7.22
N ARG A 101 30.32 -6.60 6.57
CA ARG A 101 30.31 -8.06 6.69
C ARG A 101 30.54 -8.50 8.14
N ARG A 102 31.54 -7.93 8.82
CA ARG A 102 31.78 -8.21 10.25
C ARG A 102 30.58 -7.84 11.12
N ALA A 103 29.86 -6.75 10.83
CA ALA A 103 28.66 -6.40 11.56
C ALA A 103 27.51 -7.40 11.33
N LEU A 104 27.34 -7.91 10.11
CA LEU A 104 26.38 -8.96 9.78
C LEU A 104 26.72 -10.32 10.42
N ASP A 105 28.00 -10.56 10.70
CA ASP A 105 28.53 -11.80 11.30
C ASP A 105 28.72 -11.71 12.82
N ASP A 106 28.44 -10.56 13.43
CA ASP A 106 28.61 -10.38 14.88
C ASP A 106 27.66 -11.32 15.64
N PRO A 107 28.14 -12.04 16.67
CA PRO A 107 27.32 -13.02 17.40
C PRO A 107 26.10 -12.42 18.11
N ARG A 108 26.07 -11.09 18.31
CA ARG A 108 24.91 -10.37 18.87
C ARG A 108 23.82 -10.11 17.82
N VAL A 109 24.15 -10.21 16.52
CA VAL A 109 23.22 -9.99 15.42
C VAL A 109 22.57 -11.31 15.01
N ASN A 110 21.26 -11.39 15.21
CA ASN A 110 20.44 -12.48 14.73
C ASN A 110 19.69 -12.01 13.48
N THR A 111 20.12 -12.49 12.31
CA THR A 111 19.46 -12.17 11.03
C THR A 111 18.23 -13.06 10.85
N VAL A 112 17.06 -12.44 10.79
CA VAL A 112 15.77 -13.11 10.64
C VAL A 112 15.21 -12.81 9.26
N ILE A 113 15.10 -13.85 8.43
CA ILE A 113 14.46 -13.75 7.12
C ILE A 113 12.95 -13.82 7.30
N ALA A 114 12.29 -12.66 7.31
CA ALA A 114 10.85 -12.56 7.48
C ALA A 114 10.33 -11.20 7.01
N ASP A 115 9.05 -11.17 6.64
CA ASP A 115 8.29 -9.93 6.57
C ASP A 115 8.17 -9.30 7.96
N ALA A 116 8.54 -8.02 8.09
CA ALA A 116 8.54 -7.31 9.36
C ALA A 116 7.17 -7.30 10.06
N ARG A 117 6.08 -7.24 9.30
CA ARG A 117 4.73 -7.27 9.87
C ARG A 117 4.39 -8.65 10.40
N PHE A 118 4.77 -9.70 9.69
CA PHE A 118 4.59 -11.07 10.21
C PHE A 118 5.44 -11.35 11.42
N PHE A 119 6.68 -10.84 11.44
CA PHE A 119 7.58 -10.99 12.56
C PHE A 119 7.01 -10.39 13.86
N LEU A 120 6.39 -9.21 13.77
CA LEU A 120 5.84 -8.49 14.92
C LEU A 120 4.50 -9.07 15.42
N LYS A 121 3.75 -9.80 14.59
CA LYS A 121 2.47 -10.39 15.01
C LYS A 121 2.65 -11.44 16.11
N PRO A 122 1.75 -11.52 17.10
CA PRO A 122 1.78 -12.56 18.12
C PRO A 122 1.64 -13.94 17.46
N ARG A 123 2.42 -14.92 17.93
CA ARG A 123 2.28 -16.32 17.54
C ARG A 123 2.08 -17.13 18.82
N PRO A 124 1.07 -18.02 18.90
CA PRO A 124 0.78 -18.79 20.11
C PRO A 124 1.99 -19.57 20.64
N ASP A 125 2.83 -20.06 19.73
CA ASP A 125 3.91 -21.00 20.04
C ASP A 125 5.31 -20.36 20.06
N VAL A 126 5.43 -19.03 19.90
CA VAL A 126 6.71 -18.34 19.84
C VAL A 126 6.80 -17.28 20.93
N PRO A 127 7.81 -17.33 21.82
CA PRO A 127 8.02 -16.29 22.83
C PRO A 127 8.06 -14.89 22.23
N VAL A 128 7.36 -13.97 22.86
CA VAL A 128 7.27 -12.59 22.39
C VAL A 128 8.52 -11.85 22.86
N ALA A 129 9.51 -11.68 21.97
CA ALA A 129 10.62 -10.77 22.22
C ALA A 129 10.09 -9.33 22.41
N ILE A 130 10.65 -8.64 23.41
CA ILE A 130 10.34 -7.26 23.78
C ILE A 130 11.60 -6.43 23.57
N TYR A 131 11.48 -5.33 22.84
CA TYR A 131 12.61 -4.49 22.42
C TYR A 131 12.65 -3.16 23.17
N ASP A 132 13.85 -2.73 23.49
CA ASP A 132 14.14 -1.40 24.04
C ASP A 132 14.18 -0.35 22.92
N VAL A 133 14.70 -0.74 21.75
CA VAL A 133 14.81 0.14 20.59
C VAL A 133 14.36 -0.60 19.33
N VAL A 134 13.50 0.03 18.55
CA VAL A 134 13.04 -0.44 17.24
C VAL A 134 13.41 0.60 16.21
N ILE A 135 14.17 0.22 15.18
CA ILE A 135 14.62 1.12 14.11
C ILE A 135 13.99 0.65 12.80
N LEU A 136 13.17 1.49 12.18
CA LEU A 136 12.62 1.24 10.85
C LEU A 136 13.51 1.89 9.79
N ASN A 137 14.28 1.07 9.09
CA ASN A 137 15.15 1.48 8.00
C ASN A 137 14.58 1.00 6.66
N LEU A 138 13.38 1.47 6.35
CA LEU A 138 12.67 1.15 5.13
C LEU A 138 12.63 2.38 4.20
N PRO A 139 12.49 2.18 2.88
CA PRO A 139 12.25 3.28 1.96
C PRO A 139 10.94 4.00 2.30
N HIS A 140 10.73 5.18 1.73
CA HIS A 140 9.49 5.94 1.91
C HIS A 140 8.26 5.12 1.46
N PRO A 141 7.08 5.33 2.08
CA PRO A 141 5.86 4.58 1.80
C PRO A 141 5.23 4.96 0.45
N GLY A 142 5.98 4.83 -0.65
CA GLY A 142 5.52 5.09 -2.02
C GLY A 142 4.81 3.91 -2.68
N THR A 143 4.89 2.72 -2.07
CA THR A 143 4.16 1.53 -2.52
C THR A 143 3.32 0.96 -1.39
N VAL A 144 2.24 0.27 -1.74
CA VAL A 144 1.35 -0.37 -0.75
C VAL A 144 2.09 -1.42 0.10
N LEU A 145 3.11 -2.08 -0.46
CA LEU A 145 3.95 -3.05 0.26
C LEU A 145 4.67 -2.39 1.44
N ILE A 146 5.37 -1.29 1.16
CA ILE A 146 6.19 -0.56 2.13
C ILE A 146 5.30 0.21 3.10
N ASN A 147 4.23 0.84 2.60
CA ASN A 147 3.28 1.62 3.40
C ASN A 147 2.67 0.83 4.55
N ARG A 148 2.53 -0.49 4.40
CA ARG A 148 2.05 -1.35 5.48
C ARG A 148 2.89 -1.19 6.76
N CYS A 149 4.20 -0.95 6.65
CA CYS A 149 5.11 -0.69 7.78
C CYS A 149 5.03 0.75 8.33
N TYR A 150 4.16 1.59 7.79
CA TYR A 150 3.92 2.97 8.21
C TYR A 150 2.44 3.20 8.62
N SER A 151 1.67 2.11 8.77
CA SER A 151 0.25 2.13 9.13
C SER A 151 0.05 2.21 10.65
N LEU A 152 -1.13 2.69 11.06
CA LEU A 152 -1.56 2.68 12.45
C LEU A 152 -1.51 1.26 13.05
N GLU A 153 -1.97 0.29 12.28
CA GLU A 153 -2.03 -1.11 12.68
C GLU A 153 -0.61 -1.67 12.91
N PHE A 154 0.35 -1.36 12.03
CA PHE A 154 1.74 -1.76 12.21
C PHE A 154 2.39 -1.09 13.42
N PHE A 155 2.17 0.22 13.62
CA PHE A 155 2.70 0.89 14.81
C PHE A 155 2.13 0.33 16.11
N ARG A 156 0.87 -0.13 16.11
CA ARG A 156 0.30 -0.88 17.25
C ARG A 156 0.99 -2.22 17.46
N ASP A 157 1.32 -2.94 16.38
CA ASP A 157 2.07 -4.19 16.45
C ASP A 157 3.46 -3.96 17.05
N VAL A 158 4.16 -2.91 16.59
CA VAL A 158 5.45 -2.46 17.15
C VAL A 158 5.30 -2.12 18.64
N ARG A 159 4.31 -1.30 19.02
CA ARG A 159 4.10 -0.87 20.41
C ARG A 159 3.89 -2.04 21.38
N ARG A 160 3.27 -3.13 20.94
CA ARG A 160 3.08 -4.36 21.73
C ARG A 160 4.37 -5.17 21.90
N ARG A 161 5.38 -4.93 21.05
CA ARG A 161 6.70 -5.58 21.07
C ARG A 161 7.76 -4.70 21.74
N MET A 162 7.37 -3.63 22.43
CA MET A 162 8.30 -2.68 23.05
C MET A 162 8.23 -2.70 24.57
N ALA A 163 9.39 -2.57 25.20
CA ALA A 163 9.51 -2.41 26.64
C ALA A 163 8.88 -1.07 27.09
N PRO A 164 8.48 -0.93 28.36
CA PRO A 164 8.20 0.38 28.94
C PRO A 164 9.43 1.29 28.80
N GLY A 165 9.23 2.49 28.26
CA GLY A 165 10.31 3.42 27.91
C GLY A 165 10.99 3.14 26.56
N GLY A 166 10.59 2.09 25.85
CA GLY A 166 11.21 1.73 24.56
C GLY A 166 11.01 2.80 23.49
N VAL A 167 11.92 2.86 22.51
CA VAL A 167 11.97 3.90 21.48
C VAL A 167 11.80 3.31 20.08
N LEU A 168 10.86 3.84 19.32
CA LEU A 168 10.69 3.57 17.89
C LEU A 168 11.27 4.74 17.10
N ALA A 169 12.22 4.44 16.21
CA ALA A 169 12.77 5.35 15.22
C ALA A 169 12.13 5.11 13.85
N VAL A 170 11.61 6.19 13.25
CA VAL A 170 11.06 6.18 11.87
C VAL A 170 11.65 7.34 11.08
N ARG A 171 12.15 7.04 9.88
CA ARG A 171 12.75 8.00 8.95
C ARG A 171 11.86 8.22 7.73
N LEU A 172 11.72 9.47 7.29
CA LEU A 172 11.03 9.86 6.05
C LEU A 172 11.75 10.99 5.32
N ALA A 173 11.42 11.13 4.03
CA ALA A 173 11.85 12.25 3.20
C ALA A 173 11.41 13.56 3.84
N PHE A 174 12.33 14.53 3.83
CA PHE A 174 12.07 15.88 4.29
C PHE A 174 12.93 16.85 3.50
N SER A 175 12.59 18.13 3.59
CA SER A 175 13.40 19.20 3.04
C SER A 175 13.51 20.27 4.12
N PRO A 176 14.70 20.47 4.70
CA PRO A 176 14.89 21.39 5.82
C PRO A 176 14.69 22.85 5.44
N ASP A 177 14.95 23.19 4.17
CA ASP A 177 14.90 24.57 3.69
C ASP A 177 13.54 24.94 3.08
N TYR A 178 12.74 23.94 2.71
CA TYR A 178 11.41 24.15 2.14
C TYR A 178 10.46 23.00 2.46
N LEU A 179 9.58 23.21 3.45
CA LEU A 179 8.49 22.30 3.74
C LEU A 179 7.35 22.53 2.74
N SER A 180 7.41 21.81 1.62
CA SER A 180 6.32 21.81 0.63
C SER A 180 5.02 21.31 1.27
N CYS A 181 3.88 21.67 0.68
CA CYS A 181 2.62 21.23 1.24
C CYS A 181 2.43 19.71 1.18
N GLU A 182 3.01 19.05 0.18
CA GLU A 182 2.98 17.58 0.00
C GLU A 182 3.81 16.87 1.08
N LEU A 183 5.00 17.40 1.38
CA LEU A 183 5.84 16.91 2.49
C LEU A 183 5.19 17.20 3.84
N ASN A 184 4.49 18.33 3.99
CA ASN A 184 3.69 18.62 5.16
C ASN A 184 2.56 17.58 5.32
N ASP A 185 1.81 17.28 4.25
CA ASP A 185 0.74 16.28 4.30
C ASP A 185 1.27 14.88 4.67
N LEU A 186 2.37 14.44 4.06
CA LEU A 186 3.03 13.16 4.38
C LEU A 186 3.55 13.12 5.83
N GLY A 187 4.32 14.13 6.23
CA GLY A 187 4.93 14.20 7.55
C GLY A 187 3.88 14.30 8.66
N ALA A 188 2.89 15.18 8.50
CA ALA A 188 1.78 15.31 9.44
C ALA A 188 0.94 14.03 9.53
N SER A 189 0.73 13.32 8.42
CA SER A 189 0.00 12.04 8.40
C SER A 189 0.70 10.98 9.25
N ILE A 190 2.01 10.79 9.06
CA ILE A 190 2.78 9.83 9.84
C ILE A 190 2.92 10.28 11.30
N HIS A 191 3.13 11.58 11.55
CA HIS A 191 3.17 12.13 12.90
C HIS A 191 1.88 11.86 13.68
N ARG A 192 0.70 12.13 13.07
CA ARG A 192 -0.62 11.82 13.65
C ARG A 192 -0.80 10.33 13.91
N THR A 193 -0.33 9.51 12.98
CA THR A 193 -0.43 8.05 13.09
C THR A 193 0.44 7.51 14.24
N LEU A 194 1.64 8.05 14.44
CA LEU A 194 2.48 7.72 15.59
C LEU A 194 1.87 8.23 16.91
N ARG A 195 1.38 9.48 16.95
CA ARG A 195 0.72 10.07 18.13
C ARG A 195 -0.56 9.33 18.56
N ALA A 196 -1.21 8.62 17.64
CA ALA A 196 -2.37 7.79 17.96
C ALA A 196 -2.00 6.45 18.66
N VAL A 197 -0.71 6.12 18.76
CA VAL A 197 -0.21 4.86 19.35
C VAL A 197 0.79 5.11 20.49
N PHE A 198 1.59 6.16 20.40
CA PHE A 198 2.67 6.48 21.33
C PHE A 198 2.40 7.75 22.11
N ASP A 199 2.78 7.72 23.39
CA ASP A 199 2.54 8.79 24.36
C ASP A 199 3.35 10.05 24.04
N SER A 200 4.57 9.88 23.54
CA SER A 200 5.50 10.95 23.16
C SER A 200 6.09 10.67 21.79
N VAL A 201 6.11 11.68 20.92
CA VAL A 201 6.73 11.63 19.58
C VAL A 201 7.55 12.90 19.38
N ALA A 202 8.88 12.74 19.44
CA ALA A 202 9.81 13.80 19.07
C ALA A 202 10.04 13.81 17.56
N ILE A 203 10.32 15.00 17.02
CA ILE A 203 10.59 15.23 15.60
C ILE A 203 11.96 15.88 15.51
N LEU A 204 12.84 15.30 14.72
CA LEU A 204 14.14 15.88 14.37
C LEU A 204 14.13 16.14 12.85
N PRO A 205 13.93 17.39 12.39
CA PRO A 205 13.91 17.73 10.96
C PRO A 205 15.31 18.17 10.45
N GLU A 206 15.95 17.44 9.53
CA GLU A 206 17.15 17.87 8.76
C GLU A 206 16.94 17.52 7.27
N TYR A 207 17.92 16.97 6.55
CA TYR A 207 17.75 16.40 5.21
C TYR A 207 16.70 15.29 5.16
N GLU A 208 16.43 14.67 6.30
CA GLU A 208 15.32 13.75 6.53
C GLU A 208 14.63 14.12 7.84
N ILE A 209 13.37 13.72 7.96
CA ILE A 209 12.63 13.84 9.21
C ILE A 209 12.75 12.53 9.97
N PHE A 210 13.22 12.63 11.20
CA PHE A 210 13.37 11.50 12.10
C PHE A 210 12.34 11.63 13.22
N TYR A 211 11.47 10.63 13.34
CA TYR A 211 10.51 10.52 14.43
C TYR A 211 11.05 9.57 15.48
N LEU A 212 11.02 10.01 16.74
CA LEU A 212 11.37 9.19 17.90
C LEU A 212 10.13 9.07 18.78
N ALA A 213 9.46 7.92 18.70
CA ALA A 213 8.22 7.62 19.41
C ALA A 213 8.51 6.73 20.63
N THR A 214 8.12 7.18 21.82
CA THR A 214 8.45 6.50 23.09
C THR A 214 7.24 5.77 23.65
N ALA A 215 7.46 4.55 24.14
CA ALA A 215 6.46 3.62 24.64
C ALA A 215 6.35 3.67 26.17
N GLY A 216 5.62 4.62 26.77
CA GLY A 216 5.55 4.71 28.24
C GLY A 216 5.04 6.07 28.74
N PRO A 217 4.76 6.22 30.05
CA PRO A 217 4.16 7.43 30.60
C PRO A 217 4.98 8.67 30.24
N LEU A 218 4.30 9.82 30.21
CA LEU A 218 4.76 11.17 29.86
C LEU A 218 6.02 11.61 30.65
N ALA A 219 7.15 10.98 30.39
CA ALA A 219 8.45 11.52 30.69
C ALA A 219 8.78 12.52 29.58
N PRO A 220 9.27 13.73 29.92
CA PRO A 220 9.73 14.65 28.90
C PRO A 220 10.78 13.93 28.03
N PRO A 221 10.83 14.22 26.71
CA PRO A 221 11.91 13.71 25.88
C PRO A 221 13.27 14.10 26.48
N PRO A 222 14.29 13.23 26.39
CA PRO A 222 15.61 13.49 26.95
C PRO A 222 16.18 14.80 26.40
N ALA A 223 16.84 15.55 27.28
CA ALA A 223 17.52 16.79 26.91
C ALA A 223 18.80 16.47 26.12
N PRO A 224 19.35 17.44 25.36
CA PRO A 224 20.63 17.27 24.68
C PRO A 224 21.75 16.79 25.62
N ALA A 225 21.80 17.34 26.84
CA ALA A 225 22.77 16.96 27.85
C ALA A 225 22.69 15.46 28.22
N ASP A 226 21.50 14.86 28.23
CA ASP A 226 21.32 13.43 28.53
C ASP A 226 21.92 12.56 27.41
N LEU A 227 21.69 12.93 26.15
CA LEU A 227 22.25 12.20 25.01
C LEU A 227 23.77 12.35 24.95
N ILE A 228 24.29 13.55 25.21
CA ILE A 228 25.74 13.82 25.24
C ILE A 228 26.40 13.04 26.39
N ALA A 229 25.79 13.03 27.59
CA ALA A 229 26.29 12.24 28.71
C ALA A 229 26.35 10.74 28.36
N ARG A 230 25.30 10.20 27.72
CA ARG A 230 25.28 8.81 27.24
C ARG A 230 26.30 8.54 26.14
N TYR A 231 26.51 9.49 25.22
CA TYR A 231 27.53 9.40 24.18
C TYR A 231 28.92 9.24 24.78
N VAL A 232 29.27 10.09 25.76
CA VAL A 232 30.55 10.04 26.48
C VAL A 232 30.65 8.77 27.32
N GLN A 233 29.62 8.42 28.08
CA GLN A 233 29.59 7.22 28.92
C GLN A 233 29.82 5.94 28.12
N ARG A 234 29.26 5.85 26.91
CA ARG A 234 29.40 4.70 26.01
C ARG A 234 30.69 4.74 25.17
N GLY A 235 31.51 5.78 25.31
CA GLY A 235 32.81 5.89 24.65
C GLY A 235 32.73 5.98 23.12
N LEU A 236 31.64 6.54 22.58
CA LEU A 236 31.40 6.61 21.15
C LEU A 236 32.38 7.57 20.46
N ARG A 237 32.78 7.22 19.23
CA ARG A 237 33.67 8.01 18.37
C ARG A 237 33.13 7.97 16.95
N THR A 238 32.36 8.99 16.61
CA THR A 238 31.59 9.09 15.37
C THR A 238 31.96 10.36 14.62
N ASP A 239 31.79 10.37 13.30
CA ASP A 239 32.19 11.52 12.49
C ASP A 239 31.07 12.57 12.36
N PHE A 240 29.81 12.16 12.41
CA PHE A 240 28.64 12.98 12.12
C PHE A 240 27.72 13.16 13.33
N VAL A 241 27.58 12.16 14.21
CA VAL A 241 26.77 12.27 15.45
C VAL A 241 27.63 12.62 16.65
N ILE A 242 28.29 13.76 16.57
CA ILE A 242 29.14 14.31 17.65
C ILE A 242 28.33 15.13 18.66
N PRO A 243 28.85 15.41 19.88
CA PRO A 243 28.12 16.16 20.91
C PRO A 243 27.51 17.49 20.44
N SER A 244 28.24 18.28 19.67
CA SER A 244 27.73 19.55 19.12
C SER A 244 26.62 19.34 18.09
N ALA A 245 26.70 18.29 17.29
CA ALA A 245 25.65 17.92 16.34
C ALA A 245 24.40 17.43 17.06
N ILE A 246 24.54 16.66 18.14
CA ILE A 246 23.44 16.24 19.02
C ILE A 246 22.74 17.48 19.60
N GLU A 247 23.52 18.43 20.13
CA GLU A 247 22.97 19.67 20.68
C GLU A 247 22.18 20.45 19.64
N TYR A 248 22.76 20.69 18.46
CA TYR A 248 22.09 21.36 17.35
C TYR A 248 20.80 20.63 16.93
N ARG A 249 20.88 19.30 16.73
CA ARG A 249 19.77 18.48 16.24
C ARG A 249 18.54 18.53 17.15
N LEU A 250 18.76 18.65 18.46
CA LEU A 250 17.68 18.66 19.47
C LEU A 250 17.21 20.08 19.85
N THR A 251 17.94 21.14 19.50
CA THR A 251 17.63 22.52 19.93
C THR A 251 17.27 23.46 18.79
N THR A 252 17.40 23.04 17.52
CA THR A 252 17.02 23.86 16.37
C THR A 252 15.56 24.33 16.45
N ASP A 253 15.36 25.61 16.14
CA ASP A 253 14.06 26.27 16.02
C ASP A 253 13.14 25.60 14.98
N ARG A 254 13.73 24.89 14.01
CA ARG A 254 13.02 24.08 13.01
C ARG A 254 12.07 23.06 13.64
N ILE A 255 12.42 22.49 14.81
CA ILE A 255 11.54 21.54 15.51
C ILE A 255 10.18 22.20 15.82
N GLY A 256 10.19 23.43 16.31
CA GLY A 256 8.98 24.20 16.62
C GLY A 256 8.18 24.54 15.37
N GLN A 257 8.86 24.99 14.31
CA GLN A 257 8.23 25.34 13.04
C GLN A 257 7.54 24.14 12.39
N VAL A 258 8.22 22.99 12.32
CA VAL A 258 7.67 21.76 11.73
C VAL A 258 6.52 21.22 12.55
N ARG A 259 6.64 21.22 13.89
CA ARG A 259 5.56 20.82 14.79
C ARG A 259 4.31 21.68 14.57
N ALA A 260 4.46 23.00 14.55
CA ALA A 260 3.35 23.92 14.31
C ALA A 260 2.72 23.70 12.92
N ALA A 261 3.54 23.47 11.89
CA ALA A 261 3.04 23.16 10.55
C ALA A 261 2.23 21.86 10.48
N PHE A 262 2.67 20.82 11.20
CA PHE A 262 1.97 19.52 11.25
C PHE A 262 0.68 19.59 12.06
N GLU A 263 0.69 20.32 13.19
CA GLU A 263 -0.48 20.53 14.02
C GLU A 263 -1.56 21.35 13.29
N ALA A 264 -1.16 22.39 12.56
CA ALA A 264 -2.05 23.21 11.75
C ALA A 264 -2.61 22.48 10.51
N ASN A 265 -2.02 21.35 10.10
CA ASN A 265 -2.43 20.65 8.89
C ASN A 265 -3.67 19.77 9.12
N GLU A 266 -4.87 20.35 9.12
CA GLU A 266 -6.13 19.60 9.28
C GLU A 266 -6.40 18.55 8.19
N ARG A 267 -5.80 18.67 7.00
CA ARG A 267 -5.97 17.72 5.87
C ARG A 267 -5.29 16.39 6.10
N ALA A 268 -4.20 16.34 6.87
CA ALA A 268 -3.40 15.13 7.03
C ALA A 268 -4.21 14.00 7.69
N GLN A 269 -4.47 12.92 6.96
CA GLN A 269 -5.28 11.80 7.44
C GLN A 269 -4.41 10.72 8.10
N LEU A 270 -4.99 9.92 9.00
CA LEU A 270 -4.30 8.76 9.57
C LEU A 270 -3.98 7.74 8.46
N ASN A 271 -2.75 7.22 8.48
CA ASN A 271 -2.35 6.17 7.57
C ASN A 271 -2.77 4.80 8.10
N ARG A 272 -3.49 4.01 7.30
CA ARG A 272 -4.03 2.70 7.69
C ARG A 272 -3.80 1.68 6.58
N ASP A 273 -3.91 0.39 6.90
CA ASP A 273 -3.84 -0.68 5.89
C ASP A 273 -4.94 -0.56 4.84
N ALA A 274 -6.18 -0.45 5.32
CA ALA A 274 -7.34 -0.32 4.45
C ALA A 274 -7.36 1.00 3.68
N ARG A 275 -6.55 2.00 4.10
CA ARG A 275 -6.50 3.34 3.52
C ARG A 275 -5.07 3.91 3.55
N PRO A 276 -4.22 3.53 2.57
CA PRO A 276 -2.78 3.83 2.57
C PRO A 276 -2.48 5.28 2.13
N MET A 277 -2.92 6.27 2.92
CA MET A 277 -2.80 7.70 2.57
C MET A 277 -1.35 8.16 2.38
N ALA A 278 -0.37 7.56 3.07
CA ALA A 278 1.02 7.94 2.87
C ALA A 278 1.55 7.58 1.46
N CYS A 279 1.01 6.52 0.82
CA CYS A 279 1.24 6.26 -0.61
C CYS A 279 0.75 7.40 -1.48
N HIS A 280 -0.46 7.90 -1.20
CA HIS A 280 -1.03 9.02 -1.95
C HIS A 280 -0.19 10.28 -1.80
N TYR A 281 0.17 10.67 -0.56
CA TYR A 281 0.99 11.86 -0.34
C TYR A 281 2.38 11.73 -0.98
N THR A 282 3.00 10.54 -0.92
CA THR A 282 4.28 10.27 -1.60
C THR A 282 4.13 10.38 -3.13
N PHE A 283 3.03 9.88 -3.70
CA PHE A 283 2.75 10.00 -5.12
C PHE A 283 2.55 11.47 -5.54
N VAL A 284 1.78 12.25 -4.78
CA VAL A 284 1.58 13.68 -5.05
C VAL A 284 2.91 14.43 -4.96
N HIS A 285 3.75 14.13 -3.96
CA HIS A 285 5.08 14.71 -3.84
C HIS A 285 5.96 14.39 -5.05
N TRP A 286 6.04 13.12 -5.45
CA TRP A 286 6.78 12.70 -6.64
C TRP A 286 6.25 13.37 -7.92
N LEU A 287 4.92 13.42 -8.09
CA LEU A 287 4.27 14.05 -9.24
C LEU A 287 4.55 15.55 -9.28
N SER A 288 4.65 16.21 -8.12
CA SER A 288 4.90 17.65 -8.04
C SER A 288 6.25 18.06 -8.63
N ALA A 289 7.25 17.17 -8.58
CA ALA A 289 8.57 17.39 -9.16
C ALA A 289 8.56 17.47 -10.70
N PHE A 290 7.58 16.82 -11.35
CA PHE A 290 7.50 16.75 -12.81
C PHE A 290 6.30 17.54 -13.39
N HIS A 291 5.17 17.55 -12.69
CA HIS A 291 3.90 18.07 -13.17
C HIS A 291 3.09 18.75 -12.04
N SER A 292 3.47 19.97 -11.67
CA SER A 292 2.85 20.72 -10.56
C SER A 292 1.32 20.86 -10.64
N ARG A 293 0.76 21.09 -11.83
CA ARG A 293 -0.71 21.16 -12.03
C ARG A 293 -1.39 19.82 -11.76
N ALA A 294 -0.82 18.73 -12.25
CA ALA A 294 -1.36 17.40 -12.02
C ALA A 294 -1.27 17.02 -10.54
N ALA A 295 -0.19 17.40 -9.86
CA ALA A 295 -0.03 17.23 -8.42
C ALA A 295 -1.09 18.01 -7.62
N ALA A 296 -1.39 19.26 -7.99
CA ALA A 296 -2.45 20.04 -7.34
C ALA A 296 -3.82 19.36 -7.46
N TRP A 297 -4.16 18.84 -8.65
CA TRP A 297 -5.39 18.08 -8.85
C TRP A 297 -5.41 16.78 -8.04
N ALA A 298 -4.32 16.00 -8.07
CA ALA A 298 -4.20 14.77 -7.31
C ALA A 298 -4.34 15.02 -5.80
N ARG A 299 -3.74 16.10 -5.30
CA ARG A 299 -3.85 16.54 -3.92
C ARG A 299 -5.30 16.85 -3.54
N ILE A 300 -5.99 17.69 -4.32
CA ILE A 300 -7.42 18.01 -4.09
C ILE A 300 -8.27 16.73 -4.09
N ALA A 301 -7.96 15.81 -5.01
CA ALA A 301 -8.65 14.54 -5.13
C ALA A 301 -8.44 13.64 -3.89
N GLY A 302 -7.36 13.81 -3.14
CA GLY A 302 -7.07 13.11 -1.88
C GLY A 302 -7.97 13.48 -0.69
N ASP A 303 -8.65 14.62 -0.76
CA ASP A 303 -9.44 15.15 0.36
C ASP A 303 -10.94 14.87 0.24
N VAL A 304 -11.28 14.04 -0.74
CA VAL A 304 -12.65 13.64 -0.98
C VAL A 304 -13.16 12.76 0.17
N ARG A 305 -14.25 13.21 0.79
CA ARG A 305 -14.94 12.48 1.86
C ARG A 305 -16.00 11.54 1.29
N TRP A 306 -16.37 10.51 2.05
CA TRP A 306 -17.40 9.50 1.73
C TRP A 306 -18.70 9.97 1.01
N PRO A 307 -19.30 11.14 1.28
CA PRO A 307 -20.49 11.57 0.55
C PRO A 307 -20.27 11.82 -0.95
N ALA A 308 -19.08 12.25 -1.36
CA ALA A 308 -18.78 12.59 -2.75
C ALA A 308 -18.69 11.38 -3.72
N PRO A 309 -18.00 10.27 -3.41
CA PRO A 309 -18.02 9.08 -4.26
C PRO A 309 -19.41 8.44 -4.29
N VAL A 310 -20.15 8.45 -3.18
CA VAL A 310 -21.56 8.02 -3.17
C VAL A 310 -22.39 8.88 -4.11
N ALA A 311 -22.24 10.22 -4.07
CA ALA A 311 -22.91 11.12 -5.00
C ALA A 311 -22.50 10.85 -6.46
N ALA A 312 -21.23 10.52 -6.74
CA ALA A 312 -20.78 10.16 -8.08
C ALA A 312 -21.38 8.83 -8.57
N ALA A 313 -21.44 7.80 -7.72
CA ALA A 313 -22.12 6.55 -8.05
C ALA A 313 -23.63 6.76 -8.25
N LEU A 314 -24.27 7.59 -7.44
CA LEU A 314 -25.67 7.98 -7.61
C LEU A 314 -25.87 8.79 -8.90
N ALA A 315 -24.93 9.67 -9.27
CA ALA A 315 -24.98 10.42 -10.52
C ALA A 315 -24.79 9.52 -11.75
N MET A 316 -23.88 8.54 -11.69
CA MET A 316 -23.75 7.51 -12.73
C MET A 316 -25.01 6.65 -12.82
N ALA A 317 -25.60 6.27 -11.69
CA ALA A 317 -26.88 5.57 -11.64
C ALA A 317 -28.03 6.43 -12.23
N ALA A 318 -28.06 7.74 -11.93
CA ALA A 318 -29.03 8.69 -12.46
C ALA A 318 -28.86 8.93 -13.97
N MET A 319 -27.62 8.94 -14.46
CA MET A 319 -27.31 8.95 -15.90
C MET A 319 -27.78 7.67 -16.56
N GLY A 320 -27.57 6.51 -15.93
CA GLY A 320 -28.15 5.23 -16.36
C GLY A 320 -29.69 5.27 -16.40
N PHE A 321 -30.32 5.91 -15.42
CA PHE A 321 -31.76 6.16 -15.39
C PHE A 321 -32.24 7.10 -16.50
N SER A 322 -31.42 8.03 -16.98
CA SER A 322 -31.74 8.89 -18.12
C SER A 322 -31.75 8.11 -19.45
N ILE A 323 -31.21 6.90 -19.46
CA ILE A 323 -31.25 5.95 -20.58
C ILE A 323 -32.52 5.06 -20.51
N ARG A 324 -33.28 5.08 -19.39
CA ARG A 324 -34.46 4.25 -19.08
C ARG A 324 -35.63 4.35 -20.08
N GLY A 325 -35.66 5.41 -20.91
CA GLY A 325 -36.66 5.61 -21.95
C GLY A 325 -36.20 5.27 -23.38
N ARG A 326 -34.97 4.78 -23.58
CA ARG A 326 -34.40 4.49 -24.90
C ARG A 326 -34.28 2.98 -25.12
N ARG A 327 -34.34 2.52 -26.40
CA ARG A 327 -34.40 1.11 -26.84
C ARG A 327 -33.54 0.15 -25.97
N PRO A 328 -33.98 -1.11 -25.73
CA PRO A 328 -33.27 -2.12 -24.92
C PRO A 328 -31.81 -2.35 -25.31
N ARG A 329 -31.45 -1.97 -26.54
CA ARG A 329 -30.06 -1.93 -27.03
C ARG A 329 -29.12 -1.08 -26.16
N ARG A 330 -29.53 0.10 -25.67
CA ARG A 330 -28.64 0.96 -24.87
C ARG A 330 -28.38 0.40 -23.47
N LEU A 331 -29.29 -0.43 -22.96
CA LEU A 331 -29.11 -1.12 -21.68
C LEU A 331 -27.96 -2.12 -21.74
N GLY A 332 -27.86 -2.90 -22.83
CA GLY A 332 -26.77 -3.87 -23.02
C GLY A 332 -25.39 -3.21 -23.06
N ALA A 333 -25.27 -2.06 -23.74
CA ALA A 333 -24.01 -1.30 -23.76
C ALA A 333 -23.68 -0.68 -22.39
N TRP A 334 -24.67 -0.12 -21.68
CA TRP A 334 -24.47 0.45 -20.34
C TRP A 334 -24.04 -0.61 -19.33
N ALA A 335 -24.75 -1.75 -19.30
CA ALA A 335 -24.42 -2.90 -18.47
C ALA A 335 -22.97 -3.33 -18.70
N MET A 336 -22.60 -3.59 -19.97
CA MET A 336 -21.25 -4.03 -20.32
C MET A 336 -20.16 -3.07 -19.82
N GLY A 337 -20.37 -1.75 -19.98
CA GLY A 337 -19.39 -0.77 -19.51
C GLY A 337 -19.23 -0.76 -17.98
N ILE A 338 -20.30 -0.98 -17.23
CA ILE A 338 -20.25 -1.12 -15.76
C ILE A 338 -19.65 -2.46 -15.35
N GLY A 339 -19.97 -3.54 -16.06
CA GLY A 339 -19.42 -4.88 -15.85
C GLY A 339 -17.91 -4.90 -16.03
N SER A 340 -17.42 -4.36 -17.14
CA SER A 340 -15.98 -4.27 -17.43
C SER A 340 -15.25 -3.31 -16.49
N PHE A 341 -15.87 -2.18 -16.14
CA PHE A 341 -15.35 -1.28 -15.11
C PHE A 341 -15.19 -2.03 -13.77
N THR A 342 -16.18 -2.84 -13.39
CA THR A 342 -16.16 -3.63 -12.15
C THR A 342 -15.10 -4.72 -12.19
N LEU A 343 -14.95 -5.42 -13.32
CA LEU A 343 -13.93 -6.45 -13.51
C LEU A 343 -12.53 -5.92 -13.23
N MET A 344 -12.15 -4.85 -13.95
CA MET A 344 -10.83 -4.23 -13.83
C MET A 344 -10.62 -3.63 -12.43
N ALA A 345 -11.67 -3.01 -11.86
CA ALA A 345 -11.59 -2.46 -10.51
C ALA A 345 -11.36 -3.55 -9.46
N CYS A 346 -12.09 -4.67 -9.54
CA CYS A 346 -11.94 -5.81 -8.64
C CYS A 346 -10.59 -6.51 -8.82
N GLU A 347 -10.09 -6.63 -10.05
CA GLU A 347 -8.75 -7.16 -10.33
C GLU A 347 -7.67 -6.34 -9.62
N LEU A 348 -7.68 -5.01 -9.78
CA LEU A 348 -6.74 -4.12 -9.09
C LEU A 348 -6.87 -4.21 -7.56
N VAL A 349 -8.10 -4.26 -7.03
CA VAL A 349 -8.35 -4.46 -5.60
C VAL A 349 -7.75 -5.78 -5.12
N LEU A 350 -7.97 -6.88 -5.84
CA LEU A 350 -7.48 -8.20 -5.47
C LEU A 350 -5.95 -8.27 -5.49
N LEU A 351 -5.31 -7.71 -6.52
CA LEU A 351 -3.85 -7.63 -6.61
C LEU A 351 -3.25 -6.83 -5.44
N LEU A 352 -3.82 -5.67 -5.12
CA LEU A 352 -3.34 -4.84 -4.01
C LEU A 352 -3.64 -5.46 -2.65
N ALA A 353 -4.84 -6.01 -2.44
CA ALA A 353 -5.18 -6.70 -1.21
C ALA A 353 -4.25 -7.90 -1.00
N PHE A 354 -3.96 -8.68 -2.05
CA PHE A 354 -2.97 -9.74 -1.97
C PHE A 354 -1.61 -9.21 -1.52
N GLN A 355 -1.15 -8.09 -2.09
CA GLN A 355 0.12 -7.48 -1.69
C GLN A 355 0.12 -6.96 -0.23
N VAL A 356 -0.99 -6.37 0.24
CA VAL A 356 -1.15 -5.91 1.64
C VAL A 356 -1.08 -7.09 2.61
N PHE A 357 -1.84 -8.14 2.34
CA PHE A 357 -2.00 -9.26 3.27
C PHE A 357 -0.88 -10.29 3.15
N CYS A 358 -0.36 -10.57 1.95
CA CYS A 358 0.65 -11.60 1.74
C CYS A 358 2.10 -11.08 1.67
N GLY A 359 2.30 -9.81 1.33
CA GLY A 359 3.63 -9.18 1.38
C GLY A 359 4.59 -9.51 0.24
N TYR A 360 4.15 -10.28 -0.73
CA TYR A 360 4.85 -10.50 -2.00
C TYR A 360 3.79 -10.58 -3.10
N LEU A 361 4.15 -10.18 -4.32
CA LEU A 361 3.18 -10.13 -5.41
C LEU A 361 3.75 -10.69 -6.72
N TYR A 362 5.04 -10.49 -7.00
CA TYR A 362 5.65 -10.65 -8.33
C TYR A 362 5.23 -11.93 -9.10
N TYR A 363 5.42 -13.12 -8.52
CA TYR A 363 5.06 -14.39 -9.18
C TYR A 363 3.56 -14.71 -9.13
N LYS A 364 2.82 -14.12 -8.18
CA LYS A 364 1.40 -14.39 -7.97
C LYS A 364 0.49 -13.54 -8.86
N ILE A 365 0.99 -12.42 -9.40
CA ILE A 365 0.27 -11.62 -10.42
C ILE A 365 -0.16 -12.53 -11.56
N ALA A 366 0.78 -13.29 -12.13
CA ALA A 366 0.49 -14.17 -13.27
C ALA A 366 -0.61 -15.20 -12.97
N LEU A 367 -0.64 -15.75 -11.74
CA LEU A 367 -1.68 -16.70 -11.34
C LEU A 367 -3.04 -16.04 -11.13
N ILE A 368 -3.08 -14.86 -10.52
CA ILE A 368 -4.33 -14.10 -10.33
C ILE A 368 -4.90 -13.69 -11.70
N LEU A 369 -4.05 -13.21 -12.61
CA LEU A 369 -4.42 -12.89 -13.99
C LEU A 369 -4.92 -14.13 -14.74
N ALA A 370 -4.21 -15.26 -14.62
CA ALA A 370 -4.62 -16.50 -15.27
C ALA A 370 -5.97 -17.01 -14.74
N ALA A 371 -6.19 -16.94 -13.43
CA ALA A 371 -7.47 -17.32 -12.82
C ALA A 371 -8.62 -16.42 -13.30
N LEU A 372 -8.39 -15.11 -13.40
CA LEU A 372 -9.33 -14.14 -13.97
C LEU A 372 -9.66 -14.49 -15.43
N MET A 373 -8.65 -14.72 -16.26
CA MET A 373 -8.81 -15.07 -17.68
C MET A 373 -9.53 -16.41 -17.87
N LEU A 374 -9.20 -17.42 -17.06
CA LEU A 374 -9.90 -18.70 -17.05
C LEU A 374 -11.37 -18.52 -16.66
N GLY A 375 -11.63 -17.71 -15.63
CA GLY A 375 -12.98 -17.32 -15.22
C GLY A 375 -13.77 -16.71 -16.39
N MET A 376 -13.22 -15.69 -17.04
CA MET A 376 -13.83 -15.05 -18.21
C MET A 376 -14.14 -16.04 -19.33
N ALA A 377 -13.18 -16.90 -19.68
CA ALA A 377 -13.37 -17.91 -20.72
C ALA A 377 -14.51 -18.89 -20.40
N LEU A 378 -14.56 -19.38 -19.15
CA LEU A 378 -15.64 -20.26 -18.69
C LEU A 378 -16.99 -19.54 -18.66
N GLY A 379 -17.03 -18.29 -18.18
CA GLY A 379 -18.23 -17.46 -18.18
C GLY A 379 -18.78 -17.25 -19.59
N THR A 380 -17.93 -16.91 -20.55
CA THR A 380 -18.31 -16.73 -21.95
C THR A 380 -18.78 -18.05 -22.58
N ALA A 381 -18.11 -19.17 -22.30
CA ALA A 381 -18.54 -20.50 -22.75
C ALA A 381 -19.92 -20.88 -22.20
N LEU A 382 -20.21 -20.55 -20.94
CA LEU A 382 -21.54 -20.76 -20.35
C LEU A 382 -22.59 -19.82 -20.97
N GLY A 383 -22.25 -18.54 -21.15
CA GLY A 383 -23.16 -17.54 -21.72
C GLY A 383 -23.56 -17.81 -23.17
N THR A 384 -22.64 -18.34 -23.96
CA THR A 384 -22.92 -18.74 -25.35
C THR A 384 -23.84 -19.95 -25.43
N ARG A 385 -23.77 -20.86 -24.46
CA ARG A 385 -24.62 -22.05 -24.38
C ARG A 385 -26.05 -21.78 -23.90
N ILE A 386 -26.36 -20.59 -23.39
CA ILE A 386 -27.71 -20.27 -22.91
C ILE A 386 -28.70 -20.38 -24.10
N PRO A 387 -29.64 -21.34 -24.08
CA PRO A 387 -30.59 -21.54 -25.15
C PRO A 387 -31.74 -20.52 -25.07
N GLY A 388 -32.23 -20.05 -26.21
CA GLY A 388 -33.42 -19.19 -26.32
C GLY A 388 -33.13 -17.67 -26.36
N GLY A 389 -34.22 -16.90 -26.33
CA GLY A 389 -34.17 -15.43 -26.40
C GLY A 389 -33.68 -14.81 -25.09
N VAL A 390 -32.56 -14.10 -25.15
CA VAL A 390 -31.97 -13.40 -24.01
C VAL A 390 -32.86 -12.24 -23.57
N ARG A 391 -33.13 -12.15 -22.27
CA ARG A 391 -34.01 -11.12 -21.70
C ARG A 391 -33.23 -10.15 -20.79
N PRO A 392 -33.66 -8.88 -20.67
CA PRO A 392 -33.02 -7.89 -19.82
C PRO A 392 -32.86 -8.29 -18.33
N TRP A 393 -33.76 -9.11 -17.79
CA TRP A 393 -33.65 -9.59 -16.40
C TRP A 393 -32.39 -10.43 -16.16
N MET A 394 -31.83 -11.05 -17.20
CA MET A 394 -30.59 -11.82 -17.08
C MET A 394 -29.40 -10.91 -16.78
N LEU A 395 -29.32 -9.74 -17.43
CA LEU A 395 -28.32 -8.72 -17.09
C LEU A 395 -28.50 -8.22 -15.66
N ALA A 396 -29.75 -8.05 -15.21
CA ALA A 396 -30.02 -7.68 -13.84
C ALA A 396 -29.53 -8.72 -12.84
N GLY A 397 -29.72 -10.01 -13.13
CA GLY A 397 -29.20 -11.10 -12.32
C GLY A 397 -27.68 -11.08 -12.23
N ILE A 398 -26.98 -10.86 -13.35
CA ILE A 398 -25.52 -10.79 -13.38
C ILE A 398 -25.01 -9.62 -12.54
N HIS A 399 -25.56 -8.41 -12.71
CA HIS A 399 -25.16 -7.26 -11.89
C HIS A 399 -25.55 -7.40 -10.41
N ALA A 400 -26.66 -8.08 -10.09
CA ALA A 400 -27.00 -8.38 -8.69
C ALA A 400 -25.95 -9.32 -8.07
N LEU A 401 -25.50 -10.35 -8.82
CA LEU A 401 -24.41 -11.24 -8.38
C LEU A 401 -23.09 -10.49 -8.23
N LEU A 402 -22.74 -9.58 -9.16
CA LEU A 402 -21.57 -8.71 -9.04
C LEU A 402 -21.65 -7.80 -7.81
N ALA A 403 -22.83 -7.26 -7.49
CA ALA A 403 -23.03 -6.45 -6.29
C ALA A 403 -22.86 -7.27 -5.01
N ILE A 404 -23.40 -8.49 -4.97
CA ILE A 404 -23.23 -9.43 -3.85
C ILE A 404 -21.76 -9.83 -3.72
N TYR A 405 -21.09 -10.15 -4.82
CA TYR A 405 -19.66 -10.46 -4.85
C TYR A 405 -18.83 -9.31 -4.26
N ALA A 406 -19.07 -8.08 -4.72
CA ALA A 406 -18.37 -6.91 -4.20
C ALA A 406 -18.64 -6.70 -2.69
N ALA A 407 -19.90 -6.76 -2.25
CA ALA A 407 -20.24 -6.66 -0.82
C ALA A 407 -19.57 -7.77 0.01
N GLY A 408 -19.54 -9.01 -0.49
CA GLY A 408 -18.87 -10.15 0.12
C GLY A 408 -17.35 -9.96 0.20
N LEU A 409 -16.73 -9.47 -0.87
CA LEU A 409 -15.30 -9.13 -0.90
C LEU A 409 -14.97 -8.05 0.15
N ALA A 410 -15.79 -7.00 0.26
CA ALA A 410 -15.61 -5.98 1.30
C ALA A 410 -15.71 -6.56 2.72
N GLY A 411 -16.62 -7.51 2.95
CA GLY A 411 -16.73 -8.25 4.21
C GLY A 411 -15.51 -9.11 4.50
N ALA A 412 -15.03 -9.87 3.50
CA ALA A 412 -13.84 -10.71 3.63
C ALA A 412 -12.58 -9.88 3.94
N LEU A 413 -12.38 -8.75 3.23
CA LEU A 413 -11.27 -7.84 3.47
C LEU A 413 -11.29 -7.26 4.89
N ARG A 414 -12.48 -6.90 5.42
CA ARG A 414 -12.63 -6.45 6.81
C ARG A 414 -12.30 -7.54 7.83
N LEU A 415 -12.71 -8.77 7.55
CA LEU A 415 -12.43 -9.90 8.42
C LEU A 415 -10.94 -10.24 8.46
N TRP A 416 -10.27 -10.22 7.30
CA TRP A 416 -8.82 -10.43 7.23
C TRP A 416 -8.03 -9.33 7.93
N ASP A 417 -8.46 -8.08 7.79
CA ASP A 417 -7.88 -6.93 8.50
C ASP A 417 -8.04 -7.09 10.04
N SER A 418 -9.23 -7.46 10.52
CA SER A 418 -9.50 -7.56 11.96
C SER A 418 -8.84 -8.77 12.64
N THR A 419 -8.74 -9.89 11.93
CA THR A 419 -8.14 -11.13 12.47
C THR A 419 -6.62 -11.15 12.35
N ALA A 420 -6.03 -10.16 11.67
CA ALA A 420 -4.61 -10.08 11.40
C ALA A 420 -4.03 -11.39 10.82
N MET A 421 -4.85 -12.18 10.12
CA MET A 421 -4.41 -13.44 9.51
C MET A 421 -3.24 -13.17 8.56
N GLY A 422 -2.21 -14.00 8.66
CA GLY A 422 -1.13 -13.97 7.67
C GLY A 422 -1.44 -14.76 6.43
N CYS A 423 -0.58 -14.61 5.41
CA CYS A 423 -0.73 -15.39 4.19
C CYS A 423 -0.65 -16.87 4.55
N SER A 424 -1.68 -17.61 4.18
CA SER A 424 -1.71 -19.07 4.25
C SER A 424 -2.06 -19.59 2.85
N PRO A 425 -1.71 -20.84 2.52
CA PRO A 425 -2.11 -21.44 1.25
C PRO A 425 -3.62 -21.33 1.01
N GLY A 426 -4.44 -21.44 2.06
CA GLY A 426 -5.90 -21.25 1.97
C GLY A 426 -6.32 -19.85 1.55
N ILE A 427 -5.65 -18.81 2.07
CA ILE A 427 -5.91 -17.41 1.65
C ILE A 427 -5.48 -17.22 0.19
N GLU A 428 -4.34 -17.76 -0.22
CA GLU A 428 -3.90 -17.67 -1.62
C GLU A 428 -4.93 -18.28 -2.58
N TRP A 429 -5.43 -19.48 -2.28
CA TRP A 429 -6.49 -20.12 -3.05
C TRP A 429 -7.78 -19.29 -3.06
N ALA A 430 -8.13 -18.66 -1.94
CA ALA A 430 -9.29 -17.78 -1.88
C ALA A 430 -9.16 -16.60 -2.85
N PHE A 431 -7.98 -15.96 -2.94
CA PHE A 431 -7.75 -14.87 -3.92
C PHE A 431 -7.88 -15.34 -5.37
N LEU A 432 -7.33 -16.50 -5.72
CA LEU A 432 -7.45 -17.07 -7.07
C LEU A 432 -8.91 -17.38 -7.41
N LEU A 433 -9.66 -17.91 -6.44
CA LEU A 433 -11.08 -18.26 -6.61
C LEU A 433 -11.93 -16.99 -6.76
N LEU A 434 -11.69 -15.95 -5.95
CA LEU A 434 -12.33 -14.65 -6.07
C LEU A 434 -12.08 -14.02 -7.46
N ALA A 435 -10.83 -14.06 -7.95
CA ALA A 435 -10.47 -13.59 -9.28
C ALA A 435 -11.22 -14.35 -10.38
N GLY A 436 -11.26 -15.69 -10.30
CA GLY A 436 -12.00 -16.52 -11.24
C GLY A 436 -13.51 -16.26 -11.23
N VAL A 437 -14.11 -16.01 -10.05
CA VAL A 437 -15.56 -15.73 -9.92
C VAL A 437 -15.93 -14.41 -10.58
N VAL A 438 -15.21 -13.31 -10.31
CA VAL A 438 -15.51 -12.03 -10.97
C VAL A 438 -15.28 -12.11 -12.48
N GLY A 439 -14.22 -12.81 -12.91
CA GLY A 439 -13.97 -13.10 -14.32
C GLY A 439 -15.14 -13.87 -14.95
N GLY A 440 -15.65 -14.90 -14.28
CA GLY A 440 -16.78 -15.70 -14.75
C GLY A 440 -18.09 -14.91 -14.86
N LEU A 441 -18.39 -14.05 -13.89
CA LEU A 441 -19.61 -13.23 -13.89
C LEU A 441 -19.61 -12.23 -15.06
N VAL A 442 -18.50 -11.54 -15.30
CA VAL A 442 -18.37 -10.58 -16.42
C VAL A 442 -18.21 -11.30 -17.76
N GLY A 443 -17.52 -12.44 -17.79
CA GLY A 443 -17.43 -13.31 -18.96
C GLY A 443 -18.80 -13.83 -19.42
N LEU A 444 -19.72 -14.10 -18.48
CA LEU A 444 -21.11 -14.46 -18.74
C LEU A 444 -21.92 -13.28 -19.29
N GLU A 445 -21.60 -12.06 -18.87
CA GLU A 445 -22.27 -10.83 -19.28
C GLU A 445 -22.07 -10.54 -20.77
N PHE A 446 -20.86 -10.75 -21.30
CA PHE A 446 -20.52 -10.37 -22.67
C PHE A 446 -21.45 -10.98 -23.74
N PRO A 447 -21.70 -12.31 -23.78
CA PRO A 447 -22.67 -12.90 -24.71
C PRO A 447 -24.12 -12.40 -24.52
N VAL A 448 -24.52 -12.18 -23.27
CA VAL A 448 -25.88 -11.74 -22.91
C VAL A 448 -26.11 -10.30 -23.38
N ALA A 449 -25.18 -9.39 -23.07
CA ALA A 449 -25.20 -8.01 -23.50
C ALA A 449 -25.16 -7.89 -25.03
N ASN A 450 -24.33 -8.72 -25.69
CA ASN A 450 -24.20 -8.72 -27.15
C ASN A 450 -25.51 -9.13 -27.85
N ARG A 451 -26.18 -10.17 -27.38
CA ARG A 451 -27.48 -10.60 -27.94
C ARG A 451 -28.57 -9.54 -27.72
N ILE A 452 -28.61 -8.88 -26.57
CA ILE A 452 -29.58 -7.80 -26.27
C ILE A 452 -29.34 -6.58 -27.17
N TYR A 453 -28.08 -6.23 -27.42
CA TYR A 453 -27.73 -5.08 -28.25
C TYR A 453 -28.01 -5.31 -29.74
N LEU A 454 -27.64 -6.48 -30.26
CA LEU A 454 -27.89 -6.84 -31.66
C LEU A 454 -29.37 -7.09 -31.95
N GLY A 455 -30.16 -7.49 -30.94
CA GLY A 455 -31.60 -7.64 -31.07
C GLY A 455 -32.03 -8.64 -32.16
N GLY A 456 -31.19 -9.65 -32.44
CA GLY A 456 -31.46 -10.69 -33.44
C GLY A 456 -31.15 -10.35 -34.90
N ASP A 457 -30.49 -9.23 -35.20
CA ASP A 457 -30.12 -8.81 -36.57
C ASP A 457 -28.64 -9.16 -36.88
N PRO A 458 -28.36 -10.26 -37.63
CA PRO A 458 -27.01 -10.80 -37.81
C PRO A 458 -26.14 -10.04 -38.84
N GLU A 459 -26.70 -9.17 -39.68
CA GLU A 459 -25.94 -8.43 -40.71
C GLU A 459 -25.16 -7.20 -40.17
N GLY A 460 -25.27 -6.93 -38.87
CA GLY A 460 -24.64 -5.77 -38.22
C GLY A 460 -23.17 -5.94 -37.86
N THR A 461 -22.27 -6.32 -38.77
CA THR A 461 -20.82 -6.52 -38.49
C THR A 461 -20.17 -5.25 -37.91
N ARG A 462 -20.59 -4.06 -38.35
CA ARG A 462 -20.15 -2.75 -37.80
C ARG A 462 -20.64 -2.49 -36.36
N ARG A 463 -21.68 -3.20 -35.89
CA ARG A 463 -22.33 -3.00 -34.59
C ARG A 463 -21.73 -3.88 -33.49
N VAL A 464 -21.14 -5.04 -33.84
CA VAL A 464 -20.45 -5.94 -32.89
C VAL A 464 -19.27 -5.24 -32.22
N GLY A 465 -18.56 -4.37 -32.95
CA GLY A 465 -17.43 -3.62 -32.41
C GLY A 465 -17.79 -2.66 -31.27
N VAL A 466 -19.04 -2.17 -31.20
CA VAL A 466 -19.43 -1.15 -30.21
C VAL A 466 -19.41 -1.71 -28.78
N ILE A 467 -19.92 -2.93 -28.56
CA ILE A 467 -19.88 -3.53 -27.21
C ILE A 467 -18.45 -3.78 -26.77
N TYR A 468 -17.61 -4.29 -27.67
CA TYR A 468 -16.20 -4.49 -27.39
C TYR A 468 -15.48 -3.15 -27.09
N SER A 469 -15.80 -2.08 -27.82
CA SER A 469 -15.26 -0.74 -27.51
C SER A 469 -15.72 -0.24 -26.14
N VAL A 470 -16.98 -0.45 -25.77
CA VAL A 470 -17.51 -0.04 -24.46
C VAL A 470 -16.86 -0.85 -23.33
N ASP A 471 -16.63 -2.16 -23.54
CA ASP A 471 -15.91 -3.03 -22.62
C ASP A 471 -14.48 -2.51 -22.35
N LEU A 472 -13.71 -2.23 -23.41
CA LEU A 472 -12.36 -1.68 -23.32
C LEU A 472 -12.32 -0.29 -22.66
N VAL A 473 -13.26 0.58 -23.00
CA VAL A 473 -13.34 1.92 -22.40
C VAL A 473 -13.69 1.83 -20.92
N GLY A 474 -14.65 0.98 -20.54
CA GLY A 474 -15.02 0.76 -19.14
C GLY A 474 -13.84 0.25 -18.31
N SER A 475 -13.09 -0.71 -18.83
CA SER A 475 -11.88 -1.23 -18.20
C SER A 475 -10.77 -0.16 -18.12
N CYS A 476 -10.53 0.61 -19.17
CA CYS A 476 -9.52 1.69 -19.18
C CYS A 476 -9.85 2.78 -18.15
N VAL A 477 -11.11 3.23 -18.10
CA VAL A 477 -11.58 4.22 -17.13
C VAL A 477 -11.46 3.67 -15.71
N ALA A 478 -11.78 2.39 -15.48
CA ALA A 478 -11.56 1.75 -14.19
C ALA A 478 -10.09 1.71 -13.80
N ALA A 479 -9.19 1.29 -14.70
CA ALA A 479 -7.77 1.19 -14.40
C ALA A 479 -7.20 2.53 -13.91
N LEU A 480 -7.56 3.63 -14.58
CA LEU A 480 -7.14 4.97 -14.21
C LEU A 480 -7.84 5.47 -12.93
N ALA A 481 -9.18 5.43 -12.89
CA ALA A 481 -9.94 5.99 -11.78
C ALA A 481 -9.74 5.21 -10.47
N ILE A 482 -9.64 3.89 -10.55
CA ILE A 482 -9.51 3.01 -9.40
C ILE A 482 -8.05 2.97 -8.94
N GLY A 483 -7.11 2.74 -9.86
CA GLY A 483 -5.69 2.63 -9.56
C GLY A 483 -5.06 3.93 -9.05
N LEU A 484 -5.32 5.06 -9.72
CA LEU A 484 -4.67 6.34 -9.38
C LEU A 484 -5.39 7.10 -8.27
N TRP A 485 -6.71 6.92 -8.12
CA TRP A 485 -7.52 7.74 -7.23
C TRP A 485 -8.30 6.95 -6.17
N ALA A 486 -9.21 6.05 -6.56
CA ALA A 486 -10.11 5.42 -5.59
C ALA A 486 -9.35 4.59 -4.55
N LEU A 487 -8.36 3.80 -4.96
CA LEU A 487 -7.60 2.92 -4.05
C LEU A 487 -6.75 3.71 -3.04
N PRO A 488 -5.90 4.68 -3.44
CA PRO A 488 -5.12 5.45 -2.47
C PRO A 488 -6.00 6.33 -1.57
N VAL A 489 -7.09 6.90 -2.10
CA VAL A 489 -7.88 7.92 -1.41
C VAL A 489 -9.03 7.33 -0.60
N LEU A 490 -9.85 6.45 -1.20
CA LEU A 490 -11.01 5.85 -0.54
C LEU A 490 -10.61 4.59 0.25
N GLY A 491 -9.58 3.89 -0.22
CA GLY A 491 -9.15 2.63 0.35
C GLY A 491 -9.90 1.42 -0.20
N LEU A 492 -9.37 0.22 0.05
CA LEU A 492 -9.85 -1.04 -0.55
C LEU A 492 -11.35 -1.29 -0.31
N ILE A 493 -11.78 -1.20 0.95
CA ILE A 493 -13.16 -1.51 1.35
C ILE A 493 -14.15 -0.54 0.72
N ALA A 494 -13.84 0.75 0.76
CA ALA A 494 -14.74 1.80 0.26
C ALA A 494 -14.93 1.70 -1.25
N THR A 495 -13.83 1.45 -1.97
CA THR A 495 -13.85 1.24 -3.41
C THR A 495 -14.76 0.06 -3.78
N VAL A 496 -14.64 -1.07 -3.09
CA VAL A 496 -15.48 -2.24 -3.38
C VAL A 496 -16.95 -2.00 -3.04
N LEU A 497 -17.25 -1.30 -1.93
CA LEU A 497 -18.64 -0.93 -1.60
C LEU A 497 -19.25 0.02 -2.64
N LEU A 498 -18.45 0.91 -3.24
CA LEU A 498 -18.88 1.75 -4.35
C LEU A 498 -19.24 0.91 -5.59
N LEU A 499 -18.42 -0.09 -5.91
CA LEU A 499 -18.71 -1.04 -6.99
C LEU A 499 -19.99 -1.84 -6.71
N ALA A 500 -20.21 -2.26 -5.46
CA ALA A 500 -21.44 -2.94 -5.06
C ALA A 500 -22.67 -2.06 -5.31
N ALA A 501 -22.62 -0.79 -4.91
CA ALA A 501 -23.70 0.17 -5.15
C ALA A 501 -23.94 0.43 -6.65
N LEU A 502 -22.87 0.56 -7.43
CA LEU A 502 -22.94 0.80 -8.88
C LEU A 502 -23.59 -0.37 -9.62
N ASN A 503 -23.22 -1.61 -9.26
CA ASN A 503 -23.81 -2.81 -9.83
C ASN A 503 -25.27 -3.00 -9.38
N ALA A 504 -25.57 -2.76 -8.10
CA ALA A 504 -26.95 -2.83 -7.60
C ALA A 504 -27.85 -1.82 -8.33
N ALA A 505 -27.37 -0.60 -8.58
CA ALA A 505 -28.10 0.39 -9.36
C ALA A 505 -28.34 -0.07 -10.80
N THR A 506 -27.34 -0.67 -11.43
CA THR A 506 -27.46 -1.21 -12.81
C THR A 506 -28.45 -2.36 -12.88
N ALA A 507 -28.47 -3.25 -11.88
CA ALA A 507 -29.46 -4.30 -11.76
C ALA A 507 -30.90 -3.75 -11.63
N LEU A 508 -31.10 -2.72 -10.82
CA LEU A 508 -32.40 -2.06 -10.65
C LEU A 508 -32.88 -1.38 -11.95
N ILE A 509 -31.96 -0.77 -12.71
CA ILE A 509 -32.27 -0.17 -14.01
C ILE A 509 -32.73 -1.26 -15.00
N ALA A 510 -32.05 -2.40 -15.02
CA ALA A 510 -32.37 -3.52 -15.92
C ALA A 510 -33.70 -4.23 -15.60
N ILE A 511 -34.17 -4.19 -14.35
CA ILE A 511 -35.48 -4.75 -13.93
C ILE A 511 -36.64 -3.78 -14.22
N SER A 512 -36.35 -2.52 -14.52
CA SER A 512 -37.40 -1.51 -14.57
C SER A 512 -38.43 -1.71 -15.70
N PRO A 513 -39.73 -1.49 -15.43
CA PRO A 513 -40.83 -1.84 -16.34
C PRO A 513 -40.83 -1.09 -17.68
N GLY A 514 -40.07 0.00 -17.82
CA GLY A 514 -39.91 0.75 -19.08
C GLY A 514 -39.26 -0.06 -20.20
N PHE A 515 -38.47 -1.10 -19.86
CA PHE A 515 -37.81 -1.98 -20.84
C PHE A 515 -38.60 -3.24 -21.18
N PHE A 516 -39.65 -3.56 -20.41
CA PHE A 516 -40.48 -4.76 -20.60
C PHE A 516 -41.72 -4.53 -21.48
N ARG A 517 -41.96 -3.31 -21.96
CA ARG A 517 -43.07 -3.05 -22.90
C ARG A 517 -42.70 -3.62 -24.28
N HIS A 518 -43.27 -4.78 -24.59
CA HIS A 518 -43.38 -5.29 -25.95
C HIS A 518 -43.93 -4.20 -26.88
N PRO A 519 -43.41 -4.02 -28.11
CA PRO A 519 -44.20 -3.37 -29.13
C PRO A 519 -45.47 -4.20 -29.28
N ALA A 520 -46.63 -3.56 -29.05
CA ALA A 520 -47.92 -4.18 -29.29
C ALA A 520 -47.89 -4.80 -30.69
N GLN A 521 -48.21 -6.10 -30.76
CA GLN A 521 -48.50 -6.77 -32.01
C GLN A 521 -49.46 -5.89 -32.80
N GLY A 522 -49.13 -5.68 -34.07
CA GLY A 522 -49.91 -4.86 -34.99
C GLY A 522 -51.38 -5.25 -34.90
N ARG A 523 -52.23 -4.26 -34.60
CA ARG A 523 -53.64 -4.37 -34.94
C ARG A 523 -53.72 -4.25 -36.46
N SER A 524 -54.24 -5.33 -37.04
CA SER A 524 -54.82 -5.51 -38.38
C SER A 524 -55.09 -4.24 -39.15
#